data_AF-A0A1M5P659-F1
#
_entry.id   AF-A0A1M5P659-F1
#
_cell.length_a   1.000
_cell.length_b   1.000
_cell.length_c   1.000
_cell.angle_alpha   90.00
_cell.angle_beta   90.00
_cell.angle_gamma   90.00
#
_symmetry.space_group_name_H-M   'P 1'
#
loop_
_entity.id
_entity.type
_entity.pdbx_description
1 polymer ?
#
loop_
_entity_poly.entity_id
_entity_poly.type
_entity_poly.pdbx_seq_one_letter_code
_entity_poly.pdbx_strand_id
1 'polypeptide(L)'
;MQLVPLTFKSITARAVVLKLKRPVVARIATITDWPLILIDLFTEEGVVGRSYLEPYTIKTMRYLIPALQDFGAMLKGRRVAPVELYDLARKEHRIGDLRIIRLSDSPATIRTSAEATWKTSPGSPIFR
;
A
#
# COMPACT_ATOMS: atom_id res chain seq x y z
N MET A 1 -7.65 -15.85 -22.02
CA MET A 1 -6.90 -14.58 -22.18
C MET A 1 -5.46 -14.82 -21.77
N GLN A 2 -4.50 -14.75 -22.70
CA GLN A 2 -3.09 -14.74 -22.35
C GLN A 2 -2.75 -13.36 -21.78
N LEU A 3 -2.28 -13.32 -20.53
CA LEU A 3 -1.80 -12.09 -19.91
C LEU A 3 -0.41 -11.80 -20.49
N VAL A 4 -0.27 -10.67 -21.16
CA VAL A 4 1.03 -10.18 -21.63
C VAL A 4 1.91 -9.95 -20.39
N PRO A 5 3.14 -10.49 -20.35
CA PRO A 5 4.05 -10.22 -19.24
C PRO A 5 4.33 -8.72 -19.19
N LEU A 6 4.14 -8.12 -18.01
CA LEU A 6 4.42 -6.71 -17.79
C LEU A 6 5.84 -6.52 -17.25
N THR A 7 6.46 -5.40 -17.61
CA THR A 7 7.83 -5.06 -17.25
C THR A 7 7.83 -3.85 -16.32
N PHE A 8 8.41 -3.98 -15.14
CA PHE A 8 8.44 -2.91 -14.15
C PHE A 8 9.31 -1.74 -14.65
N LYS A 9 8.74 -0.54 -14.67
CA LYS A 9 9.42 0.70 -15.09
C LYS A 9 9.85 1.54 -13.91
N SER A 10 8.89 1.89 -13.05
CA SER A 10 9.12 2.78 -11.91
C SER A 10 7.98 2.73 -10.91
N ILE A 11 8.24 3.24 -9.71
CA ILE A 11 7.23 3.48 -8.68
C ILE A 11 7.18 4.97 -8.33
N THR A 12 6.00 5.49 -8.05
CA THR A 12 5.80 6.81 -7.45
C THR A 12 5.01 6.64 -6.17
N ALA A 13 5.48 7.24 -5.08
CA ALA A 13 4.84 7.21 -3.78
C ALA A 13 4.55 8.64 -3.31
N ARG A 14 3.32 8.89 -2.86
CA ARG A 14 2.84 10.22 -2.46
C ARG A 14 2.22 10.16 -1.07
N ALA A 15 2.73 10.96 -0.13
CA ALA A 15 2.13 11.13 1.19
C ALA A 15 0.84 11.95 1.08
N VAL A 16 -0.23 11.47 1.70
CA VAL A 16 -1.51 12.16 1.84
C VAL A 16 -1.96 12.01 3.29
N VAL A 17 -2.42 13.09 3.92
CA VAL A 17 -3.04 13.03 5.25
C VAL A 17 -4.48 13.47 5.10
N LEU A 18 -5.41 12.53 5.31
CA LEU A 18 -6.83 12.81 5.24
C LEU A 18 -7.35 13.20 6.62
N LYS A 19 -8.15 14.28 6.69
CA LYS A 19 -8.93 14.60 7.88
C LYS A 19 -10.19 13.75 7.90
N LEU A 20 -10.35 12.92 8.93
CA LEU A 20 -11.52 12.06 9.08
C LEU A 20 -12.72 12.88 9.53
N LYS A 21 -13.82 12.84 8.76
CA LYS A 21 -15.11 13.44 9.14
C LYS A 21 -15.67 12.81 10.43
N ARG A 22 -15.34 11.54 10.68
CA ARG A 22 -15.71 10.79 11.88
C ARG A 22 -14.42 10.25 12.51
N PRO A 23 -13.91 10.86 13.58
CA PRO A 23 -12.71 10.37 14.26
C PRO A 23 -12.90 8.94 14.76
N VAL A 24 -11.87 8.12 14.63
CA VAL A 24 -11.85 6.75 15.18
C VAL A 24 -11.40 6.83 16.62
N VAL A 25 -12.28 6.52 17.56
CA VAL A 25 -11.98 6.52 19.00
C VAL A 25 -11.52 5.11 19.38
N ALA A 26 -10.23 4.95 19.64
CA ALA A 26 -9.66 3.73 20.20
C ALA A 26 -9.27 3.97 21.67
N ARG A 27 -9.11 2.89 22.44
CA ARG A 27 -8.76 2.95 23.88
C ARG A 27 -7.45 3.72 24.15
N ILE A 28 -6.51 3.68 23.21
CA ILE A 28 -5.17 4.29 23.36
C ILE A 28 -5.04 5.67 22.71
N ALA A 29 -5.92 6.02 21.76
CA ALA A 29 -5.84 7.29 21.03
C ALA A 29 -7.14 7.55 20.25
N THR A 30 -7.46 8.83 20.04
CA THR A 30 -8.45 9.24 19.03
C THR A 30 -7.73 9.62 17.76
N ILE A 31 -8.07 8.96 16.65
CA ILE A 31 -7.46 9.16 15.34
C ILE A 31 -8.36 10.13 14.55
N THR A 32 -7.87 11.35 14.34
CA THR A 32 -8.50 12.39 13.52
C THR A 32 -7.82 12.54 12.16
N ASP A 33 -6.55 12.18 12.09
CA ASP A 33 -5.70 12.21 10.91
C ASP A 33 -5.47 10.80 10.39
N TRP A 34 -5.78 10.57 9.11
CA TRP A 34 -5.56 9.31 8.42
C TRP A 34 -4.43 9.47 7.40
N PRO A 35 -3.17 9.22 7.81
CA PRO A 35 -2.04 9.17 6.90
C PRO A 35 -2.15 8.00 5.91
N LEU A 36 -1.90 8.30 4.64
CA LEU A 36 -1.90 7.37 3.52
C LEU A 36 -0.66 7.62 2.66
N ILE A 37 -0.12 6.56 2.06
CA ILE A 37 0.84 6.68 0.96
C ILE A 37 0.18 6.08 -0.26
N LEU A 38 -0.09 6.91 -1.26
CA LEU A 38 -0.59 6.46 -2.56
C LEU A 38 0.58 5.98 -3.40
N ILE A 39 0.45 4.80 -4.01
CA ILE A 39 1.49 4.14 -4.79
C ILE A 39 0.99 3.88 -6.20
N ASP A 40 1.74 4.38 -7.18
CA ASP A 40 1.59 4.05 -8.59
C ASP A 40 2.81 3.24 -9.05
N LEU A 41 2.57 2.06 -9.60
CA LEU A 41 3.55 1.20 -10.26
C LEU A 41 3.35 1.32 -11.75
N PHE A 42 4.34 1.87 -12.44
CA PHE A 42 4.33 2.02 -13.89
C PHE A 42 5.00 0.82 -14.54
N THR A 43 4.43 0.34 -15.64
CA THR A 43 5.04 -0.67 -16.50
C THR A 43 5.45 -0.07 -17.84
N GLU A 44 6.36 -0.72 -18.56
CA GLU A 44 6.79 -0.26 -19.89
C GLU A 44 5.66 -0.38 -20.93
N GLU A 45 4.71 -1.27 -20.72
CA GLU A 45 3.55 -1.51 -21.57
C GLU A 45 2.43 -0.46 -21.36
N GLY A 46 2.68 0.56 -20.53
CA GLY A 46 1.73 1.65 -20.27
C GLY A 46 0.64 1.31 -19.26
N VAL A 47 0.70 0.14 -18.61
CA VAL A 47 -0.22 -0.23 -17.52
C VAL A 47 0.26 0.40 -16.22
N VAL A 48 -0.69 0.91 -15.42
CA VAL A 48 -0.39 1.47 -14.09
C VAL A 48 -1.12 0.68 -13.02
N GLY A 49 -0.35 0.00 -12.17
CA GLY A 49 -0.85 -0.62 -10.95
C GLY A 49 -1.01 0.42 -9.85
N ARG A 50 -2.16 0.46 -9.19
CA ARG A 50 -2.44 1.42 -8.11
C ARG A 50 -2.67 0.71 -6.80
N SER A 51 -2.09 1.25 -5.74
CA SER A 51 -2.25 0.73 -4.39
C SER A 51 -2.02 1.83 -3.36
N TYR A 52 -2.24 1.51 -2.10
CA TYR A 52 -1.91 2.42 -1.01
C TYR A 52 -1.42 1.67 0.23
N LEU A 53 -0.80 2.45 1.11
CA LEU A 53 -0.39 2.05 2.44
C LEU A 53 -1.04 2.96 3.48
N GLU A 54 -1.32 2.38 4.63
CA GLU A 54 -1.90 3.08 5.79
C GLU A 54 -0.88 3.10 6.93
N PRO A 55 0.12 3.99 6.90
CA PRO A 55 1.08 4.08 7.99
C PRO A 55 0.41 4.69 9.22
N TYR A 56 0.25 3.96 10.32
CA TYR A 56 -0.45 4.43 11.53
C TYR A 56 -0.05 5.83 12.06
N THR A 57 1.17 6.29 11.76
CA THR A 57 1.67 7.61 12.18
C THR A 57 2.21 8.39 10.99
N ILE A 58 1.88 9.68 10.90
CA ILE A 58 2.39 10.63 9.89
C ILE A 58 3.93 10.59 9.80
N LYS A 59 4.59 10.54 10.96
CA LYS A 59 6.06 10.49 11.05
C LYS A 59 6.67 9.31 10.31
N THR A 60 5.97 8.18 10.19
CA THR A 60 6.48 6.97 9.54
C THR A 60 6.61 7.14 8.02
N MET A 61 5.82 8.02 7.40
CA MET A 61 5.84 8.27 5.95
C MET A 61 7.22 8.74 5.46
N ARG A 62 7.97 9.49 6.29
CA ARG A 62 9.32 9.98 5.94
C ARG A 62 10.33 8.86 5.69
N TYR A 63 10.08 7.67 6.25
CA TYR A 63 10.96 6.51 6.11
C TYR A 63 10.44 5.56 5.01
N LEU A 64 9.13 5.40 4.92
CA LEU A 64 8.52 4.48 3.95
C LEU A 64 8.62 4.98 2.51
N ILE A 65 8.50 6.28 2.26
CA ILE A 65 8.57 6.81 0.89
C ILE A 65 9.95 6.57 0.26
N PRO A 66 11.08 6.93 0.91
CA PRO A 66 12.40 6.60 0.39
C PRO A 66 12.62 5.09 0.23
N ALA A 67 12.17 4.28 1.20
CA ALA A 67 12.29 2.82 1.10
C ALA A 67 11.54 2.25 -0.11
N LEU A 68 10.35 2.77 -0.43
CA LEU A 68 9.61 2.41 -1.64
C LEU A 68 10.34 2.83 -2.91
N GLN A 69 10.98 4.00 -2.91
CA GLN A 69 11.76 4.48 -4.06
C GLN A 69 12.99 3.60 -4.30
N ASP A 70 13.74 3.26 -3.25
CA ASP A 70 14.88 2.34 -3.31
C ASP A 70 14.45 0.96 -3.83
N PHE A 71 13.33 0.45 -3.32
CA PHE A 71 12.76 -0.81 -3.78
C PHE A 71 12.36 -0.75 -5.26
N GLY A 72 11.74 0.35 -5.69
CA GLY A 72 11.43 0.56 -7.11
C GLY A 72 12.67 0.58 -7.99
N ALA A 73 13.76 1.20 -7.54
CA ALA A 73 15.02 1.20 -8.28
C ALA A 73 15.59 -0.22 -8.45
N MET A 74 15.50 -1.06 -7.41
CA MET A 74 15.93 -2.47 -7.48
C MET A 74 15.09 -3.33 -8.43
N LEU A 75 13.83 -2.97 -8.64
CA LEU A 75 12.89 -3.72 -9.49
C LEU A 75 12.89 -3.27 -10.96
N LYS A 76 13.60 -2.20 -11.31
CA LYS A 76 13.62 -1.66 -12.68
C LYS A 76 14.00 -2.72 -13.71
N GLY A 77 13.21 -2.85 -14.77
CA GLY A 77 13.40 -3.80 -15.86
C GLY A 77 13.04 -5.25 -15.54
N ARG A 78 12.59 -5.55 -14.31
CA ARG A 78 12.14 -6.89 -13.91
C ARG A 78 10.73 -7.15 -14.43
N ARG A 79 10.41 -8.42 -14.68
CA ARG A 79 9.04 -8.83 -14.93
C ARG A 79 8.18 -8.56 -13.68
N VAL A 80 6.99 -8.02 -13.89
CA VAL A 80 5.97 -7.87 -12.84
C VAL A 80 5.36 -9.25 -12.57
N ALA A 81 5.94 -9.96 -11.60
CA ALA A 81 5.48 -11.25 -11.12
C ALA A 81 5.24 -11.16 -9.60
N PRO A 82 3.99 -10.90 -9.14
CA PRO A 82 3.72 -10.55 -7.74
C PRO A 82 4.27 -11.53 -6.71
N VAL A 83 4.21 -12.84 -6.98
CA VAL A 83 4.72 -13.89 -6.09
C VAL A 83 6.25 -13.84 -6.02
N GLU A 84 6.92 -13.81 -7.16
CA GLU A 84 8.40 -13.75 -7.22
C GLU A 84 8.95 -12.46 -6.62
N LEU A 85 8.26 -11.33 -6.87
CA LEU A 85 8.61 -10.03 -6.30
C LEU A 85 8.40 -10.01 -4.78
N TYR A 86 7.35 -10.68 -4.27
CA TYR A 86 7.12 -10.83 -2.84
C TYR A 86 8.21 -11.66 -2.18
N ASP A 87 8.58 -12.81 -2.75
CA ASP A 87 9.62 -13.68 -2.22
C ASP A 87 10.98 -12.97 -2.19
N LEU A 88 11.30 -12.22 -3.24
CA LEU A 88 12.49 -11.37 -3.27
C LEU A 88 12.44 -10.31 -2.16
N ALA A 89 11.34 -9.57 -2.05
CA ALA A 89 11.20 -8.51 -1.05
C ALA A 89 11.30 -9.02 0.38
N ARG A 90 10.76 -10.23 0.64
CA ARG A 90 10.86 -10.94 1.91
C ARG A 90 12.30 -11.33 2.22
N LYS A 91 13.01 -11.91 1.25
CA LYS A 91 14.41 -12.32 1.41
C LYS A 91 15.34 -11.15 1.72
N GLU A 92 15.06 -9.99 1.14
CA GLU A 92 15.85 -8.76 1.35
C GLU A 92 15.49 -8.00 2.65
N HIS A 93 14.53 -8.48 3.45
CA HIS A 93 14.09 -7.89 4.73
C HIS A 93 13.59 -6.43 4.67
N ARG A 94 13.22 -5.89 3.50
CA ARG A 94 13.00 -4.44 3.35
C ARG A 94 11.56 -3.99 3.60
N ILE A 95 10.55 -4.70 3.07
CA ILE A 95 9.13 -4.24 3.07
C ILE A 95 8.12 -5.41 3.16
N GLY A 96 8.56 -6.67 3.25
CA GLY A 96 7.73 -7.86 2.99
C GLY A 96 6.43 -8.01 3.79
N ASP A 97 6.33 -7.44 4.99
CA ASP A 97 5.12 -7.53 5.83
C ASP A 97 4.18 -6.33 5.70
N LEU A 98 4.52 -5.35 4.86
CA LEU A 98 3.70 -4.18 4.67
C LEU A 98 2.51 -4.51 3.78
N ARG A 99 1.32 -4.52 4.36
CA ARG A 99 0.06 -4.81 3.65
C ARG A 99 -0.23 -3.70 2.64
N ILE A 100 0.17 -3.90 1.39
CA ILE A 100 -0.20 -3.06 0.26
C ILE A 100 -1.65 -3.38 -0.13
N ILE A 101 -2.54 -2.42 0.03
CA ILE A 101 -3.95 -2.57 -0.34
C ILE A 101 -4.13 -2.11 -1.78
N ARG A 102 -4.67 -2.99 -2.63
CA ARG A 102 -4.90 -2.70 -4.05
C ARG A 102 -6.02 -1.66 -4.21
N LEU A 103 -5.75 -0.61 -4.99
CA LEU A 103 -6.82 0.28 -5.46
C LEU A 103 -7.50 -0.41 -6.64
N SER A 104 -8.80 -0.63 -6.49
CA SER A 104 -9.70 -0.99 -7.59
C SER A 104 -10.20 0.30 -8.23
N ASP A 105 -10.42 0.30 -9.55
CA ASP A 105 -10.99 1.43 -10.29
C ASP A 105 -12.46 1.71 -9.91
N SER A 106 -13.07 0.88 -9.04
CA SER A 106 -14.42 1.09 -8.50
C SER A 106 -14.40 1.82 -7.14
N PRO A 107 -15.07 2.98 -7.01
CA PRO A 107 -15.23 3.71 -5.74
C PRO A 107 -15.87 2.88 -4.62
N ALA A 108 -16.68 1.88 -4.97
CA ALA A 108 -17.32 0.98 -4.00
C ALA A 108 -16.31 0.03 -3.35
N THR A 109 -15.31 -0.44 -4.10
CA THR A 109 -14.30 -1.38 -3.61
C THR A 109 -13.32 -0.73 -2.63
N ILE A 110 -12.99 0.56 -2.82
CA ILE A 110 -12.10 1.31 -1.92
C ILE A 110 -12.65 1.34 -0.49
N ARG A 111 -13.97 1.50 -0.34
CA ARG A 111 -14.64 1.50 0.97
C ARG A 111 -14.56 0.13 1.67
N THR A 112 -14.76 -0.94 0.90
CA THR A 112 -14.74 -2.32 1.42
C THR A 112 -13.34 -2.74 1.87
N SER A 113 -12.29 -2.35 1.15
CA SER A 113 -10.91 -2.71 1.51
C SER A 113 -10.43 -2.01 2.79
N ALA A 114 -10.77 -0.75 3.01
CA ALA A 114 -10.46 -0.03 4.25
C ALA A 114 -11.21 -0.64 5.47
N GLU A 115 -12.49 -1.00 5.29
CA GLU A 115 -13.27 -1.69 6.33
C GLU A 115 -12.75 -3.12 6.61
N ALA A 116 -12.31 -3.85 5.59
CA ALA A 116 -11.75 -5.19 5.75
C ALA A 116 -10.40 -5.18 6.48
N THR A 117 -9.55 -4.18 6.21
CA THR A 117 -8.29 -3.96 6.95
C THR A 117 -8.55 -3.58 8.41
N TRP A 118 -9.54 -2.73 8.70
CA TRP A 118 -9.96 -2.42 10.07
C TRP A 118 -10.49 -3.67 10.79
N LYS A 119 -11.36 -4.45 10.15
CA LYS A 119 -11.95 -5.67 10.74
C LYS A 119 -10.92 -6.75 11.07
N THR A 120 -9.78 -6.77 10.39
CA THR A 120 -8.71 -7.75 10.55
C THR A 120 -7.51 -7.25 11.36
N SER A 121 -7.57 -6.03 11.89
CA SER A 121 -6.52 -5.47 12.75
C SER A 121 -6.70 -5.90 14.21
N PRO A 122 -5.61 -6.22 14.96
CA PRO A 122 -5.68 -6.57 16.38
C PRO A 122 -6.15 -5.35 17.19
N GLY A 123 -7.46 -5.27 17.43
CA GLY A 123 -8.11 -4.10 18.03
C GLY A 123 -9.57 -3.90 17.58
N SER A 124 -10.04 -4.64 16.58
CA SER A 124 -11.44 -4.64 16.13
C SER A 124 -12.37 -5.27 17.18
N PRO A 125 -13.53 -4.65 17.51
CA PRO A 125 -14.43 -5.09 18.59
C PRO A 125 -15.19 -6.41 18.33
N ILE A 126 -14.90 -7.11 17.23
CA ILE A 126 -15.51 -8.41 16.84
C ILE A 126 -14.70 -9.64 17.30
N PHE A 127 -13.60 -9.45 18.04
CA PHE A 127 -12.88 -10.54 18.74
C PHE A 127 -13.14 -10.54 20.25
N ARG A 128 -14.36 -10.19 20.68
CA ARG A 128 -14.84 -10.41 22.04
C ARG A 128 -16.15 -11.18 22.01
#